data_AF-A0A919AC51-F1
#
_entry.id   AF-A0A919AC51-F1
#
_cell.length_a   1.000
_cell.length_b   1.000
_cell.length_c   1.000
_cell.angle_alpha   90.00
_cell.angle_beta   90.00
_cell.angle_gamma   90.00
#
_symmetry.space_group_name_H-M   'P 1'
#
loop_
_entity.id
_entity.type
_entity.pdbx_description
1 polymer ?
#
loop_
_entity_poly.entity_id
_entity_poly.type
_entity_poly.pdbx_seq_one_letter_code
_entity_poly.pdbx_strand_id
1 'polypeptide(L)'
;MSATVEPPKAEETGATVSGSSAGAQSSPEEAVGTLITAVIEGDTEQACLVMGPSVTGSAPATGDPGAACASGSPASEQVKTVTDRLRTTFKPQQAGGHPAVEVNEVTAEGGKAKIPADRITVDGQTLEEVVLANSTGLGSGDLDIAFEATQTGDRWYVTDVDMNIG
;
A
#
# COMPACT_ATOMS: atom_id res chain seq x y z
N MET A 1 -34.54 54.28 -9.65
CA MET A 1 -35.09 53.05 -10.26
C MET A 1 -34.70 51.93 -9.32
N SER A 2 -35.70 51.29 -8.72
CA SER A 2 -35.60 50.41 -7.56
C SER A 2 -35.09 49.00 -7.90
N ALA A 3 -34.35 48.39 -6.97
CA ALA A 3 -34.47 47.01 -6.46
C ALA A 3 -33.25 46.77 -5.53
N THR A 4 -33.37 46.78 -4.19
CA THR A 4 -33.88 45.70 -3.29
C THR A 4 -33.04 44.42 -3.47
N VAL A 5 -32.26 43.95 -2.47
CA VAL A 5 -32.75 43.37 -1.20
C VAL A 5 -31.75 43.48 -0.02
N GLU A 6 -32.33 43.53 1.18
CA GLU A 6 -31.73 43.56 2.53
C GLU A 6 -31.13 42.20 3.02
N PRO A 7 -30.37 42.19 4.14
CA PRO A 7 -29.55 41.08 4.71
C PRO A 7 -30.28 40.40 5.91
N PRO A 8 -29.67 39.75 6.96
CA PRO A 8 -28.36 39.12 7.19
C PRO A 8 -28.40 37.69 7.85
N LYS A 9 -27.19 37.13 8.10
CA LYS A 9 -26.79 36.29 9.26
C LYS A 9 -27.06 34.76 9.24
N ALA A 10 -25.98 33.97 9.12
CA ALA A 10 -25.62 32.92 10.08
C ALA A 10 -24.17 32.43 9.81
N GLU A 11 -23.40 32.41 10.88
CA GLU A 11 -22.06 31.83 11.00
C GLU A 11 -22.24 30.32 11.18
N GLU A 12 -21.58 29.48 10.36
CA GLU A 12 -21.27 28.09 10.73
C GLU A 12 -20.11 27.57 9.86
N THR A 13 -18.98 27.37 10.54
CA THR A 13 -18.16 26.15 10.55
C THR A 13 -17.93 25.41 9.23
N GLY A 14 -16.66 25.41 8.83
CA GLY A 14 -15.93 24.27 8.28
C GLY A 14 -16.73 23.19 7.56
N ALA A 15 -16.71 23.25 6.24
CA ALA A 15 -16.64 22.04 5.45
C ALA A 15 -15.50 22.26 4.46
N THR A 16 -14.30 21.85 4.88
CA THR A 16 -13.30 21.31 3.97
C THR A 16 -14.07 20.46 2.96
N VAL A 17 -13.96 20.81 1.68
CA VAL A 17 -14.43 19.95 0.60
C VAL A 17 -13.56 18.69 0.68
N SER A 18 -13.96 17.76 1.53
CA SER A 18 -13.52 16.38 1.50
C SER A 18 -14.06 15.83 0.20
N GLY A 19 -13.30 16.03 -0.87
CA GLY A 19 -13.40 15.21 -2.06
C GLY A 19 -13.18 13.78 -1.61
N SER A 20 -14.27 13.04 -1.47
CA SER A 20 -14.23 11.59 -1.35
C SER A 20 -13.63 11.01 -2.61
N SER A 21 -12.30 10.89 -2.63
CA SER A 21 -11.60 9.90 -3.44
C SER A 21 -11.43 8.67 -2.57
N ALA A 22 -12.43 7.80 -2.59
CA ALA A 22 -12.20 6.40 -2.25
C ALA A 22 -11.10 5.87 -3.19
N GLY A 23 -10.01 5.34 -2.63
CA GLY A 23 -9.10 4.44 -3.37
C GLY A 23 -7.96 5.06 -4.18
N ALA A 24 -7.40 6.20 -3.78
CA ALA A 24 -6.11 6.63 -4.30
C ALA A 24 -5.09 6.60 -3.16
N GLN A 25 -4.09 5.73 -3.26
CA GLN A 25 -2.92 5.69 -2.37
C GLN A 25 -2.24 7.06 -2.37
N SER A 26 -2.72 7.97 -1.53
CA SER A 26 -2.37 9.41 -1.54
C SER A 26 -1.18 9.66 -0.62
N SER A 27 -0.83 8.65 0.16
CA SER A 27 0.28 8.58 1.09
C SER A 27 1.09 7.28 0.88
N PRO A 28 2.37 7.26 1.26
CA PRO A 28 3.17 6.04 1.21
C PRO A 28 2.64 4.94 2.15
N GLU A 29 2.06 5.31 3.29
CA GLU A 29 1.45 4.41 4.26
C GLU A 29 0.26 3.67 3.66
N GLU A 30 -0.63 4.39 2.96
CA GLU A 30 -1.76 3.78 2.25
C GLU A 30 -1.28 2.84 1.14
N ALA A 31 -0.21 3.19 0.43
CA ALA A 31 0.35 2.34 -0.61
C ALA A 31 0.86 1.01 -0.04
N VAL A 32 1.67 1.07 1.02
CA VAL A 32 2.21 -0.12 1.67
C VAL A 32 1.10 -0.92 2.36
N GLY A 33 0.19 -0.27 3.08
CA GLY A 33 -0.93 -0.94 3.72
C GLY A 33 -1.82 -1.68 2.71
N THR A 34 -2.08 -1.07 1.55
CA THR A 34 -2.84 -1.72 0.46
C THR A 34 -2.07 -2.91 -0.10
N LEU A 35 -0.74 -2.80 -0.31
CA LEU A 35 0.06 -3.93 -0.78
C LEU A 35 0.00 -5.11 0.19
N ILE A 36 0.24 -4.87 1.48
CA ILE A 36 0.30 -5.92 2.50
C ILE A 36 -1.06 -6.61 2.62
N THR A 37 -2.14 -5.82 2.63
CA THR A 37 -3.51 -6.36 2.64
C THR A 37 -3.75 -7.26 1.43
N ALA A 38 -3.47 -6.74 0.22
CA ALA A 38 -3.62 -7.49 -1.03
C ALA A 38 -2.78 -8.78 -1.03
N VAL A 39 -1.57 -8.74 -0.48
CA VAL A 39 -0.71 -9.91 -0.35
C VAL A 39 -1.33 -10.97 0.57
N ILE A 40 -1.78 -10.58 1.76
CA ILE A 40 -2.35 -11.53 2.73
C ILE A 40 -3.63 -12.16 2.18
N GLU A 41 -4.46 -11.38 1.49
CA GLU A 41 -5.70 -11.85 0.86
C GLU A 41 -5.46 -12.64 -0.44
N GLY A 42 -4.29 -12.49 -1.05
CA GLY A 42 -3.97 -13.04 -2.37
C GLY A 42 -4.61 -12.27 -3.53
N ASP A 43 -4.97 -11.01 -3.32
CA ASP A 43 -5.47 -10.11 -4.35
C ASP A 43 -4.31 -9.66 -5.26
N THR A 44 -4.05 -10.46 -6.28
CA THR A 44 -3.00 -10.22 -7.26
C THR A 44 -3.24 -8.94 -8.06
N GLU A 45 -4.50 -8.60 -8.34
CA GLU A 45 -4.84 -7.43 -9.13
C GLU A 45 -4.53 -6.14 -8.36
N GLN A 46 -4.96 -6.07 -7.09
CA GLN A 46 -4.63 -4.94 -6.21
C GLN A 46 -3.13 -4.84 -5.95
N ALA A 47 -2.46 -5.97 -5.68
CA ALA A 47 -1.01 -5.98 -5.51
C ALA A 47 -0.28 -5.42 -6.75
N CYS A 48 -0.76 -5.75 -7.95
CA CYS A 48 -0.19 -5.26 -9.20
C CYS A 48 -0.44 -3.75 -9.38
N LEU A 49 -1.65 -3.28 -9.08
CA LEU A 49 -2.01 -1.86 -9.19
C LEU A 49 -1.17 -0.98 -8.24
N VAL A 50 -0.94 -1.46 -7.03
CA VAL A 50 -0.16 -0.78 -5.98
C VAL A 50 1.33 -0.76 -6.29
N MET A 51 1.87 -1.85 -6.84
CA MET A 51 3.26 -1.90 -7.28
C MET A 51 3.49 -1.06 -8.54
N GLY A 52 2.43 -0.84 -9.32
CA GLY A 52 2.45 -0.09 -10.55
C GLY A 52 3.11 -0.86 -11.70
N PRO A 53 2.96 -0.39 -12.95
CA PRO A 53 3.50 -1.06 -14.13
C PRO A 53 5.04 -1.11 -14.15
N SER A 54 5.72 -0.25 -13.37
CA SER A 54 7.17 -0.08 -13.34
C SER A 54 7.94 -1.29 -12.80
N VAL A 55 7.34 -2.10 -11.94
CA VAL A 55 7.97 -3.31 -11.36
C VAL A 55 8.16 -4.41 -12.43
N THR A 56 7.47 -4.32 -13.57
CA THR A 56 7.55 -5.32 -14.64
C THR A 56 8.61 -5.02 -15.71
N GLY A 57 9.33 -3.91 -15.58
CA GLY A 57 10.48 -3.56 -16.44
C GLY A 57 10.18 -3.40 -17.94
N SER A 58 8.92 -3.51 -18.39
CA SER A 58 8.61 -3.70 -19.81
C SER A 58 7.26 -3.11 -20.24
N ALA A 59 6.94 -1.87 -19.86
CA ALA A 59 6.00 -1.04 -20.63
C ALA A 59 6.10 0.43 -20.20
N PRO A 60 6.03 1.40 -21.13
CA PRO A 60 5.82 2.78 -20.76
C PRO A 60 4.47 2.92 -20.02
N ALA A 61 4.41 3.79 -19.02
CA ALA A 61 3.22 4.12 -18.22
C ALA A 61 2.04 4.74 -19.03
N THR A 62 2.06 4.61 -20.35
CA THR A 62 1.02 5.04 -21.29
C THR A 62 -0.09 4.00 -21.49
N GLY A 63 0.06 2.78 -20.96
CA GLY A 63 -1.01 1.77 -20.93
C GLY A 63 -1.90 1.94 -19.71
N ASP A 64 -3.19 1.61 -19.84
CA ASP A 64 -4.10 1.56 -18.70
C ASP A 64 -3.57 0.55 -17.66
N PRO A 65 -3.27 0.98 -16.42
CA PRO A 65 -2.70 0.11 -15.39
C PRO A 65 -3.63 -1.03 -15.00
N GLY A 66 -4.96 -0.83 -15.11
CA GLY A 66 -5.95 -1.89 -14.93
C GLY A 66 -5.80 -2.99 -15.98
N ALA A 67 -5.63 -2.62 -17.25
CA ALA A 67 -5.41 -3.57 -18.33
C ALA A 67 -4.07 -4.33 -18.20
N ALA A 68 -3.01 -3.66 -17.74
CA ALA A 68 -1.73 -4.32 -17.49
C ALA A 68 -1.79 -5.31 -16.31
N CYS A 69 -2.56 -4.97 -15.28
CA CYS A 69 -2.74 -5.79 -14.08
C CYS A 69 -3.91 -6.77 -14.16
N ALA A 70 -4.67 -6.77 -15.26
CA ALA A 70 -5.76 -7.69 -15.48
C ALA A 70 -5.27 -9.15 -15.40
N SER A 71 -6.07 -9.98 -14.75
CA SER A 71 -5.82 -11.41 -14.58
C SER A 71 -5.42 -12.09 -15.90
N GLY A 72 -4.28 -12.78 -15.89
CA GLY A 72 -3.75 -13.50 -17.07
C GLY A 72 -2.78 -12.68 -17.93
N SER A 73 -2.51 -11.43 -17.55
CA SER A 73 -1.43 -10.64 -18.14
C SER A 73 -0.06 -11.08 -17.58
N PRO A 74 1.04 -10.98 -18.35
CA PRO A 74 2.38 -11.32 -17.89
C PRO A 74 2.81 -10.57 -16.62
N ALA A 75 2.33 -9.34 -16.45
CA ALA A 75 2.51 -8.55 -15.23
C ALA A 75 1.79 -9.18 -14.04
N SER A 76 0.50 -9.53 -14.20
CA SER A 76 -0.30 -10.18 -13.17
C SER A 76 0.29 -11.55 -12.75
N GLU A 77 0.88 -12.32 -13.67
CA GLU A 77 1.49 -13.61 -13.35
C GLU A 77 2.77 -13.48 -12.52
N GLN A 78 3.62 -12.49 -12.85
CA GLN A 78 4.82 -12.18 -12.08
C GLN A 78 4.44 -11.69 -10.68
N VAL A 79 3.50 -10.75 -10.60
CA VAL A 79 2.99 -10.25 -9.32
C VAL A 79 2.37 -11.37 -8.51
N LYS A 80 1.57 -12.25 -9.14
CA LYS A 80 0.98 -13.42 -8.47
C LYS A 80 2.05 -14.28 -7.81
N THR A 81 3.14 -14.57 -8.53
CA THR A 81 4.23 -15.40 -8.00
C THR A 81 4.87 -14.76 -6.77
N VAL A 82 5.10 -13.44 -6.80
CA VAL A 82 5.64 -12.68 -5.67
C VAL A 82 4.62 -12.64 -4.53
N THR A 83 3.36 -12.34 -4.82
CA THR A 83 2.26 -12.30 -3.86
C THR A 83 2.04 -13.64 -3.18
N ASP A 84 2.00 -14.75 -3.90
CA ASP A 84 1.84 -16.09 -3.33
C ASP A 84 3.01 -16.45 -2.41
N ARG A 85 4.24 -16.07 -2.79
CA ARG A 85 5.42 -16.26 -1.93
C ARG A 85 5.29 -15.44 -0.66
N LEU A 86 5.01 -14.14 -0.77
CA LEU A 86 4.89 -13.25 0.38
C LEU A 86 3.71 -13.59 1.28
N ARG A 87 2.59 -14.04 0.71
CA ARG A 87 1.39 -14.42 1.45
C ARG A 87 1.67 -15.53 2.47
N THR A 88 2.51 -16.50 2.11
CA THR A 88 2.86 -17.57 3.07
C THR A 88 3.66 -17.04 4.26
N THR A 89 4.38 -15.94 4.07
CA THR A 89 5.21 -15.31 5.08
C THR A 89 4.47 -14.24 5.89
N PHE A 90 3.59 -13.45 5.26
CA PHE A 90 2.94 -12.27 5.84
C PHE A 90 1.57 -12.59 6.45
N LYS A 91 1.06 -13.81 6.27
CA LYS A 91 -0.23 -14.20 6.84
C LYS A 91 -0.09 -14.52 8.33
N PRO A 92 -0.83 -13.84 9.22
CA PRO A 92 -0.84 -14.17 10.64
C PRO A 92 -1.40 -15.59 10.87
N GLN A 93 -0.79 -16.35 11.78
CA GLN A 93 -1.25 -17.72 12.09
C GLN A 93 -2.67 -17.75 12.68
N GLN A 94 -3.11 -16.66 13.31
CA GLN A 94 -4.43 -16.53 13.94
C GLN A 94 -5.45 -15.76 13.08
N ALA A 95 -5.13 -15.42 11.83
CA ALA A 95 -6.03 -14.67 10.96
C ALA A 95 -7.25 -15.52 10.55
N GLY A 96 -8.36 -15.32 11.26
CA GLY A 96 -9.67 -15.92 10.97
C GLY A 96 -10.58 -15.07 10.06
N GLY A 97 -10.06 -13.98 9.49
CA GLY A 97 -10.81 -13.01 8.70
C GLY A 97 -9.91 -12.08 7.88
N HIS A 98 -10.44 -10.90 7.51
CA HIS A 98 -9.67 -9.84 6.85
C HIS A 98 -8.66 -9.25 7.86
N PRO A 99 -7.36 -9.25 7.56
CA PRO A 99 -6.35 -8.73 8.47
C PRO A 99 -6.49 -7.22 8.63
N ALA A 100 -6.35 -6.72 9.86
CA ALA A 100 -6.20 -5.29 10.11
C ALA A 100 -4.74 -4.90 9.88
N VAL A 101 -4.47 -4.15 8.81
CA VAL A 101 -3.13 -3.63 8.51
C VAL A 101 -3.06 -2.16 8.89
N GLU A 102 -2.11 -1.81 9.76
CA GLU A 102 -1.80 -0.42 10.09
C GLU A 102 -0.34 -0.12 9.75
N VAL A 103 -0.10 1.06 9.20
CA VAL A 103 1.25 1.54 8.89
C VAL A 103 1.44 2.84 9.64
N ASN A 104 2.43 2.86 10.53
CA ASN A 104 2.78 4.07 11.25
C ASN A 104 3.36 5.11 10.28
N GLU A 105 3.07 6.39 10.55
CA GLU A 105 3.53 7.50 9.72
C GLU A 105 5.05 7.49 9.54
N VAL A 106 5.48 7.68 8.28
CA VAL A 106 6.89 7.78 7.90
C VAL A 106 7.15 9.12 7.22
N THR A 107 8.37 9.62 7.40
CA THR A 107 8.78 10.84 6.68
C THR A 107 9.05 10.51 5.22
N ALA A 108 8.29 11.13 4.32
CA ALA A 108 8.57 11.12 2.89
C ALA A 108 9.57 12.23 2.53
N GLU A 109 10.62 11.88 1.79
CA GLU A 109 11.65 12.79 1.31
C GLU A 109 11.73 12.75 -0.22
N GLY A 110 11.49 13.89 -0.86
CA GLY A 110 11.64 14.02 -2.33
C GLY A 110 10.72 13.10 -3.14
N GLY A 111 9.53 12.78 -2.63
CA GLY A 111 8.58 11.86 -3.29
C GLY A 111 8.96 10.39 -3.13
N LYS A 112 9.82 10.06 -2.16
CA LYS A 112 10.15 8.68 -1.77
C LYS A 112 9.93 8.50 -0.28
N ALA A 113 9.56 7.30 0.12
CA ALA A 113 9.42 6.94 1.52
C ALA A 113 9.88 5.50 1.72
N LYS A 114 10.65 5.26 2.77
CA LYS A 114 11.08 3.92 3.18
C LYS A 114 10.36 3.55 4.46
N ILE A 115 9.56 2.48 4.40
CA ILE A 115 8.74 1.99 5.49
C ILE A 115 9.32 0.66 5.99
N PRO A 116 10.02 0.65 7.14
CA PRO A 116 10.52 -0.60 7.71
C PRO A 116 9.39 -1.43 8.32
N ALA A 117 9.57 -2.75 8.38
CA ALA A 117 8.54 -3.68 8.84
C ALA A 117 8.16 -3.53 10.32
N ASP A 118 9.01 -2.93 11.16
CA ASP A 118 8.67 -2.58 12.55
C ASP A 118 7.56 -1.51 12.63
N ARG A 119 7.35 -0.76 11.54
CA ARG A 119 6.31 0.27 11.44
C ARG A 119 4.99 -0.24 10.89
N ILE A 120 4.94 -1.50 10.47
CA ILE A 120 3.77 -2.11 9.88
C ILE A 120 3.23 -3.12 10.88
N THR A 121 1.97 -3.02 11.25
CA THR A 121 1.28 -4.02 12.07
C THR A 121 0.20 -4.73 11.27
N VAL A 122 0.05 -6.03 11.52
CA VAL A 122 -0.97 -6.92 10.97
C VAL A 122 -1.65 -7.60 12.15
N ASP A 123 -2.93 -7.35 12.34
CA ASP A 123 -3.71 -7.83 13.50
C ASP A 123 -3.04 -7.52 14.86
N GLY A 124 -2.35 -6.38 14.94
CA GLY A 124 -1.65 -5.91 16.14
C GLY A 124 -0.26 -6.52 16.38
N GLN A 125 0.22 -7.40 15.50
CA GLN A 125 1.60 -7.90 15.50
C GLN A 125 2.42 -7.12 14.47
N THR A 126 3.69 -6.83 14.74
CA THR A 126 4.55 -6.24 13.70
C THR A 126 4.73 -7.20 12.52
N LEU A 127 4.91 -6.67 11.31
CA LEU A 127 5.12 -7.51 10.13
C LEU A 127 6.36 -8.40 10.27
N GLU A 128 7.40 -7.91 10.96
CA GLU A 128 8.57 -8.72 11.32
C GLU A 128 8.20 -9.93 12.18
N GLU A 129 7.40 -9.74 13.24
CA GLU A 129 6.94 -10.84 14.10
C GLU A 129 6.12 -11.87 13.30
N VAL A 130 5.27 -11.42 12.37
CA VAL A 130 4.49 -12.31 11.51
C VAL A 130 5.39 -13.13 10.59
N VAL A 131 6.40 -12.50 10.00
CA VAL A 131 7.38 -13.18 9.14
C VAL A 131 8.18 -14.20 9.94
N LEU A 132 8.67 -13.83 11.13
CA LEU A 132 9.41 -14.73 12.01
C LEU A 132 8.57 -15.92 12.44
N ALA A 133 7.28 -15.72 12.76
CA ALA A 133 6.37 -16.80 13.11
C ALA A 133 6.12 -17.81 11.97
N ASN A 134 6.25 -17.37 10.71
CA ASN A 134 6.12 -18.24 9.53
C ASN A 134 7.47 -18.76 9.01
N SER A 135 8.58 -18.35 9.61
CA SER A 135 9.94 -18.73 9.20
C SER A 135 10.56 -19.75 10.17
N THR A 136 11.40 -20.65 9.66
CA THR A 136 12.16 -21.59 10.50
C THR A 136 13.62 -21.19 10.52
N GLY A 137 14.18 -20.96 11.70
CA GLY A 137 15.61 -20.69 11.87
C GLY A 137 16.03 -19.22 11.78
N LEU A 138 15.07 -18.29 11.78
CA LEU A 138 15.32 -16.85 11.88
C LEU A 138 14.89 -16.35 13.26
N GLY A 139 15.71 -15.51 13.90
CA GLY A 139 15.40 -14.78 15.12
C GLY A 139 15.15 -13.29 14.86
N SER A 140 14.69 -12.60 15.89
CA SER A 140 14.53 -11.13 15.87
C SER A 140 15.89 -10.46 15.60
N GLY A 141 15.94 -9.58 14.60
CA GLY A 141 17.18 -8.93 14.16
C GLY A 141 18.00 -9.71 13.13
N ASP A 142 17.62 -10.94 12.76
CA ASP A 142 18.20 -11.66 11.61
C ASP A 142 17.51 -11.27 10.29
N LEU A 143 16.53 -10.38 10.37
CA LEU A 143 15.64 -10.01 9.27
C LEU A 143 15.42 -8.50 9.26
N ASP A 144 15.86 -7.85 8.19
CA ASP A 144 15.55 -6.46 7.90
C ASP A 144 14.64 -6.41 6.68
N ILE A 145 13.38 -6.03 6.90
CA ILE A 145 12.41 -5.82 5.82
C ILE A 145 12.05 -4.33 5.75
N ALA A 146 12.09 -3.76 4.57
CA ALA A 146 11.56 -2.44 4.31
C ALA A 146 10.90 -2.33 2.93
N PHE A 147 9.90 -1.47 2.84
CA PHE A 147 9.18 -1.17 1.61
C PHE A 147 9.57 0.22 1.13
N GLU A 148 9.95 0.35 -0.14
CA GLU A 148 10.13 1.65 -0.77
C GLU A 148 8.85 2.02 -1.52
N ALA A 149 8.23 3.13 -1.13
CA ALA A 149 7.16 3.75 -1.87
C ALA A 149 7.70 4.98 -2.63
N THR A 150 7.33 5.12 -3.89
CA THR A 150 7.66 6.28 -4.73
C THR A 150 6.40 6.95 -5.23
N GLN A 151 6.36 8.27 -5.15
CA GLN A 151 5.29 9.10 -5.68
C GLN A 151 5.47 9.29 -7.19
N THR A 152 4.43 9.00 -7.97
CA THR A 152 4.34 9.29 -9.40
C THR A 152 3.04 10.04 -9.66
N GLY A 153 3.14 11.33 -10.00
CA GLY A 153 1.98 12.22 -10.04
C GLY A 153 1.37 12.37 -8.65
N ASP A 154 0.05 12.24 -8.55
CA ASP A 154 -0.69 12.38 -7.29
C ASP A 154 -0.86 11.04 -6.53
N ARG A 155 -0.15 9.97 -6.93
CA ARG A 155 -0.28 8.63 -6.34
C ARG A 155 1.06 8.04 -5.90
N TRP A 156 1.05 7.32 -4.79
CA TRP A 156 2.17 6.52 -4.28
C TRP A 156 2.07 5.07 -4.75
N TYR A 157 3.21 4.52 -5.15
CA TYR A 157 3.34 3.14 -5.59
C TYR A 157 4.44 2.47 -4.79
N VAL A 158 4.27 1.19 -4.43
CA VAL A 158 5.35 0.42 -3.82
C VAL A 158 6.28 -0.05 -4.92
N THR A 159 7.47 0.54 -4.99
CA THR A 159 8.41 0.31 -6.08
C THR A 159 9.45 -0.76 -5.75
N ASP A 160 9.72 -0.99 -4.47
CA ASP A 160 10.70 -1.97 -4.03
C ASP A 160 10.34 -2.58 -2.67
N VAL A 161 10.86 -3.79 -2.42
CA VAL A 161 10.78 -4.48 -1.14
C VAL A 161 12.17 -5.00 -0.80
N ASP A 162 12.87 -4.25 0.04
CA ASP A 162 14.16 -4.63 0.59
C ASP A 162 13.94 -5.73 1.63
N MET A 163 14.48 -6.92 1.40
CA MET A 163 14.54 -7.99 2.41
C MET A 163 15.98 -8.47 2.54
N ASN A 164 16.58 -8.22 3.71
CA ASN A 164 17.90 -8.71 4.06
C ASN A 164 17.80 -9.76 5.16
N ILE A 165 18.51 -10.88 4.98
CA ILE A 165 18.60 -11.96 5.97
C ILE A 165 20.06 -12.03 6.43
N GLY A 166 20.28 -11.87 7.74
CA GLY A 166 21.58 -11.84 8.41
C GLY A 166 22.20 -13.22 8.62
#